data_AF-A0A6C0CRV7-F1
#
_entry.id   AF-A0A6C0CRV7-F1
#
_cell.length_a   1.000
_cell.length_b   1.000
_cell.length_c   1.000
_cell.angle_alpha   90.00
_cell.angle_beta   90.00
_cell.angle_gamma   90.00
#
_symmetry.space_group_name_H-M   'P 1'
#
loop_
_entity.id
_entity.type
_entity.pdbx_description
1 polymer ?
#
loop_
_entity_poly.entity_id
_entity_poly.type
_entity_poly.pdbx_seq_one_letter_code
_entity_poly.pdbx_strand_id
1 'polypeptide(L)'
;MEEQMISFLKKSGADVSGEKKPVPDILSYQQAVRLTLDIASQLTKLHEKRLGFISINKDQIHMVGENNFVIVNPELFRVNWKNELLISKPFTYNDLMAPELKQVNTLPSTVNSNVGYYAICNLVLSLLNIDNDINRLRPTKLYFLMERILKDDPNERRFIYI
;
A
#
# COMPACT_ATOMS: atom_id res chain seq x y z
N MET A 1 -16.47 6.81 -3.07
CA MET A 1 -15.52 5.73 -2.66
C MET A 1 -14.60 6.23 -1.55
N GLU A 2 -13.98 7.39 -1.73
CA GLU A 2 -13.19 8.08 -0.71
C GLU A 2 -13.95 8.30 0.62
N GLU A 3 -15.21 8.77 0.57
CA GLU A 3 -16.05 8.89 1.77
C GLU A 3 -16.24 7.57 2.53
N GLN A 4 -16.25 6.44 1.82
CA GLN A 4 -16.33 5.11 2.45
C GLN A 4 -15.01 4.73 3.14
N MET A 5 -13.88 5.15 2.60
CA MET A 5 -12.56 4.95 3.22
C MET A 5 -12.41 5.81 4.47
N ILE A 6 -12.83 7.08 4.40
CA ILE A 6 -12.87 7.99 5.55
C ILE A 6 -13.80 7.44 6.65
N SER A 7 -15.00 6.98 6.30
CA SER A 7 -15.92 6.37 7.26
C SER A 7 -15.32 5.13 7.95
N PHE A 8 -14.54 4.33 7.23
CA PHE A 8 -13.89 3.15 7.78
C PHE A 8 -12.78 3.51 8.77
N LEU A 9 -11.91 4.47 8.43
CA LEU A 9 -10.88 4.95 9.35
C LEU A 9 -11.48 5.46 10.67
N LYS A 10 -12.61 6.20 10.62
CA LYS A 10 -13.35 6.60 11.83
C LYS A 10 -13.73 5.41 12.71
N LYS A 11 -14.20 4.31 12.10
CA LYS A 11 -14.58 3.09 12.83
C LYS A 11 -13.39 2.36 13.44
N SER A 12 -12.20 2.52 12.87
CA SER A 12 -10.93 2.00 13.40
C SER A 12 -10.31 2.90 14.49
N GLY A 13 -11.02 3.96 14.92
CA GLY A 13 -10.55 4.89 15.95
C GLY A 13 -9.67 6.03 15.43
N ALA A 14 -9.56 6.20 14.11
CA ALA A 14 -8.79 7.28 13.51
C ALA A 14 -9.56 8.61 13.53
N ASP A 15 -8.94 9.67 14.06
CA ASP A 15 -9.48 11.03 13.93
C ASP A 15 -9.21 11.59 12.52
N VAL A 16 -10.22 11.46 11.67
CA VAL A 16 -10.21 11.99 10.29
C VAL A 16 -11.10 13.24 10.16
N SER A 17 -11.22 14.03 11.23
CA SER A 17 -11.95 15.31 11.23
C SER A 17 -11.13 16.51 10.74
N GLY A 18 -9.81 16.35 10.59
CA GLY A 18 -8.89 17.42 10.20
C GLY A 18 -8.85 17.74 8.70
N GLU A 19 -8.19 18.84 8.37
CA GLU A 19 -7.97 19.27 6.99
C GLU A 19 -7.16 18.24 6.19
N LYS A 20 -7.47 18.13 4.89
CA LYS A 20 -6.71 17.30 3.96
C LYS A 20 -5.50 18.10 3.50
N LYS A 21 -4.32 17.50 3.63
CA LYS A 21 -3.06 18.08 3.15
C LYS A 21 -2.23 17.05 2.41
N PRO A 22 -1.36 17.48 1.48
CA PRO A 22 -0.41 16.57 0.84
C PRO A 22 0.49 15.92 1.89
N VAL A 23 0.93 14.70 1.59
CA VAL A 23 1.95 14.00 2.38
C VAL A 23 3.27 14.79 2.29
N PRO A 24 4.03 14.98 3.38
CA PRO A 24 5.34 15.61 3.31
C PRO A 24 6.34 14.74 2.52
N ASP A 25 7.43 15.34 2.02
CA ASP A 25 8.45 14.59 1.28
C ASP A 25 9.18 13.56 2.14
N ILE A 26 9.34 13.86 3.43
CA ILE A 26 9.98 12.99 4.41
C ILE A 26 9.01 12.77 5.58
N LEU A 27 8.79 11.51 5.93
CA LEU A 27 7.98 11.09 7.06
C LEU A 27 8.84 10.75 8.26
N SER A 28 8.35 11.09 9.45
CA SER A 28 8.85 10.49 10.69
C SER A 28 8.55 8.99 10.73
N TYR A 29 9.29 8.24 11.54
CA TYR A 29 9.02 6.80 11.74
C TYR A 29 7.56 6.53 12.17
N GLN A 30 7.01 7.35 13.07
CA GLN A 30 5.63 7.19 13.54
C GLN A 30 4.62 7.40 12.40
N GLN A 31 4.84 8.42 11.56
CA GLN A 31 4.00 8.66 10.38
C GLN A 31 4.14 7.55 9.35
N ALA A 32 5.34 7.02 9.12
CA ALA A 32 5.58 5.90 8.21
C ALA A 32 4.86 4.62 8.66
N VAL A 33 4.93 4.29 9.95
CA VAL A 33 4.14 3.20 10.55
C VAL A 33 2.65 3.45 10.31
N ARG A 34 2.19 4.67 10.59
CA ARG A 34 0.77 4.98 10.51
C ARG A 34 0.25 4.96 9.07
N LEU A 35 1.01 5.49 8.11
CA LEU A 35 0.73 5.39 6.67
C LEU A 35 0.64 3.92 6.25
N THR A 36 1.62 3.10 6.63
CA THR A 36 1.63 1.67 6.30
C THR A 36 0.34 0.99 6.77
N LEU A 37 -0.06 1.21 8.02
CA LEU A 37 -1.24 0.58 8.62
C LEU A 37 -2.55 1.11 8.03
N ASP A 38 -2.70 2.43 7.86
CA ASP A 38 -3.93 3.04 7.34
C ASP A 38 -4.21 2.62 5.89
N ILE A 39 -3.17 2.62 5.05
CA ILE A 39 -3.28 2.29 3.63
C ILE A 39 -3.46 0.78 3.45
N ALA A 40 -2.78 -0.05 4.24
CA ALA A 40 -2.97 -1.50 4.21
C ALA A 40 -4.38 -1.91 4.70
N SER A 41 -4.90 -1.22 5.72
CA SER A 41 -6.27 -1.45 6.21
C SER A 41 -7.31 -1.07 5.15
N GLN A 42 -7.08 0.03 4.44
CA GLN A 42 -7.86 0.43 3.27
C GLN A 42 -7.79 -0.61 2.13
N LEU A 43 -6.60 -1.14 1.82
CA LEU A 43 -6.43 -2.21 0.81
C LEU A 43 -7.13 -3.50 1.23
N THR A 44 -7.06 -3.89 2.50
CA THR A 44 -7.77 -5.05 3.04
C THR A 44 -9.26 -4.91 2.79
N LYS A 45 -9.81 -3.71 3.03
CA LYS A 45 -11.23 -3.42 2.77
C LYS A 45 -11.59 -3.44 1.29
N LEU A 46 -10.67 -3.04 0.41
CA LEU A 46 -10.85 -3.20 -1.03
C LEU A 46 -10.86 -4.68 -1.42
N HIS A 47 -9.97 -5.51 -0.86
CA HIS A 47 -9.93 -6.95 -1.13
C HIS A 47 -11.25 -7.65 -0.72
N GLU A 48 -11.86 -7.26 0.40
CA GLU A 48 -13.20 -7.75 0.78
C GLU A 48 -14.28 -7.43 -0.28
N LYS A 49 -14.11 -6.32 -1.00
CA LYS A 49 -14.96 -5.93 -2.13
C LYS A 49 -14.49 -6.49 -3.48
N ARG A 50 -13.51 -7.40 -3.47
CA ARG A 50 -12.86 -7.98 -4.67
C ARG A 50 -12.20 -6.94 -5.57
N LEU A 51 -11.58 -5.94 -4.96
CA LEU A 51 -10.85 -4.86 -5.63
C LEU A 51 -9.46 -4.74 -5.02
N GLY A 52 -8.46 -4.33 -5.80
CA GLY A 52 -7.13 -3.98 -5.31
C GLY A 52 -6.40 -3.09 -6.31
N PHE A 53 -5.16 -2.73 -6.02
CA PHE A 53 -4.32 -1.91 -6.90
C PHE A 53 -2.92 -2.53 -7.04
N ILE A 54 -2.26 -2.24 -8.15
CA ILE A 54 -0.89 -2.71 -8.44
C ILE A 54 0.18 -1.66 -8.13
N SER A 55 -0.22 -0.39 -8.00
CA SER A 55 0.66 0.73 -7.68
C SER A 55 -0.04 1.75 -6.82
N ILE A 56 0.76 2.48 -6.05
CA ILE A 56 0.34 3.64 -5.29
C ILE A 56 1.50 4.64 -5.25
N ASN A 57 1.19 5.91 -5.49
CA ASN A 57 2.16 6.99 -5.43
C ASN A 57 1.79 7.99 -4.32
N LYS A 58 2.74 8.85 -3.96
CA LYS A 58 2.56 9.91 -2.96
C LYS A 58 1.36 10.81 -3.27
N ASP A 59 1.15 11.18 -4.54
CA ASP A 59 0.05 12.07 -4.97
C ASP A 59 -1.33 11.44 -4.81
N GLN A 60 -1.40 10.11 -4.68
CA GLN A 60 -2.63 9.35 -4.45
C GLN A 60 -2.89 9.16 -2.95
N ILE A 61 -2.12 9.79 -2.08
CA ILE A 61 -2.30 9.73 -0.63
C ILE A 61 -2.44 11.14 -0.09
N HIS A 62 -3.50 11.37 0.68
CA HIS A 62 -3.66 12.58 1.47
C HIS A 62 -3.52 12.28 2.95
N MET A 63 -2.89 13.20 3.67
CA MET A 63 -2.88 13.20 5.12
C MET A 63 -4.13 13.95 5.61
N VAL A 64 -4.85 13.35 6.56
CA VAL A 64 -6.04 13.92 7.20
C VAL A 64 -5.73 14.17 8.67
N GLY A 65 -5.88 15.42 9.10
CA GLY A 65 -5.43 15.83 10.43
C GLY A 65 -3.90 15.76 10.55
N GLU A 66 -3.37 15.22 11.64
CA GLU A 66 -1.92 15.19 11.86
C GLU A 66 -1.23 13.89 11.42
N ASN A 67 -1.94 12.75 11.49
CA ASN A 67 -1.30 11.44 11.36
C ASN A 67 -2.12 10.40 10.59
N ASN A 68 -3.31 10.70 10.06
CA ASN A 68 -4.09 9.69 9.33
C ASN A 68 -3.89 9.82 7.84
N PHE A 69 -3.89 8.69 7.11
CA PHE A 69 -3.63 8.67 5.68
C PHE A 69 -4.77 8.03 4.89
N VAL A 70 -5.18 8.65 3.79
CA VAL A 70 -6.29 8.18 2.94
C VAL A 70 -5.83 8.06 1.51
N ILE A 71 -6.22 6.96 0.86
CA ILE A 71 -6.00 6.78 -0.58
C ILE A 71 -7.04 7.60 -1.35
N VAL A 72 -6.58 8.38 -2.33
CA VAL A 72 -7.41 9.21 -3.19
C VAL A 72 -7.26 8.74 -4.63
N ASN A 73 -8.40 8.45 -5.27
CA ASN A 73 -8.50 8.02 -6.67
C ASN A 73 -7.51 6.90 -7.08
N PRO A 74 -7.46 5.75 -6.37
CA PRO A 74 -6.61 4.65 -6.77
C PRO A 74 -7.07 4.04 -8.10
N GLU A 75 -6.11 3.58 -8.90
CA GLU A 75 -6.41 2.75 -10.06
C GLU A 75 -6.71 1.32 -9.60
N LEU A 76 -7.98 0.92 -9.72
CA LEU A 76 -8.45 -0.36 -9.20
C LEU A 76 -8.54 -1.44 -10.27
N PHE A 77 -8.21 -2.64 -9.84
CA PHE A 77 -8.29 -3.89 -10.60
C PHE A 77 -9.16 -4.88 -9.82
N ARG A 78 -9.78 -5.81 -10.55
CA ARG A 78 -10.65 -6.84 -9.94
C ARG A 78 -9.81 -7.94 -9.34
N VAL A 79 -10.20 -8.43 -8.17
CA VAL A 79 -9.64 -9.62 -7.53
C VAL A 79 -10.55 -10.80 -7.79
N ASN A 80 -9.99 -11.91 -8.27
CA ASN A 80 -10.73 -13.14 -8.52
C ASN A 80 -10.92 -13.96 -7.22
N TRP A 81 -11.62 -15.09 -7.30
CA TRP A 81 -11.89 -15.97 -6.16
C TRP A 81 -10.65 -16.70 -5.62
N LYS A 82 -9.54 -16.71 -6.38
CA LYS A 82 -8.24 -17.24 -5.96
C LYS A 82 -7.35 -16.19 -5.28
N ASN A 83 -7.88 -15.00 -4.99
CA ASN A 83 -7.12 -13.87 -4.45
C ASN A 83 -6.03 -13.36 -5.41
N GLU A 84 -6.28 -13.44 -6.72
CA GLU A 84 -5.40 -12.89 -7.76
C GLU A 84 -6.03 -11.63 -8.37
N LEU A 85 -5.22 -10.60 -8.61
CA LEU A 85 -5.61 -9.40 -9.35
C LEU A 85 -5.61 -9.69 -10.85
N LEU A 86 -6.72 -9.36 -11.50
CA LEU A 86 -6.89 -9.42 -12.94
C LEU A 86 -6.37 -8.13 -13.59
N ILE A 87 -5.25 -8.23 -14.28
CA ILE A 87 -4.69 -7.18 -15.11
C ILE A 87 -5.37 -7.22 -16.47
N SER A 88 -6.41 -6.39 -16.64
CA SER A 88 -7.21 -6.34 -17.86
C SER A 88 -6.88 -5.16 -18.77
N LYS A 89 -5.94 -4.30 -18.37
CA LYS A 89 -5.55 -3.09 -19.11
C LYS A 89 -4.03 -2.87 -18.99
N PRO A 90 -3.42 -2.18 -19.97
CA PRO A 90 -2.01 -1.81 -19.90
C PRO A 90 -1.71 -0.93 -18.69
N PHE A 91 -0.49 -1.03 -18.18
CA PHE A 91 0.04 -0.18 -17.11
C PHE A 91 1.53 0.13 -17.38
N THR A 92 2.06 1.17 -16.73
CA THR A 92 3.49 1.51 -16.80
C THR A 92 4.17 1.04 -15.53
N TYR A 93 5.16 0.16 -15.65
CA TYR A 93 5.93 -0.31 -14.52
C TYR A 93 6.71 0.84 -13.86
N ASN A 94 6.77 0.86 -12.52
CA ASN A 94 7.59 1.79 -11.76
C ASN A 94 8.32 1.07 -10.61
N ASP A 95 9.32 1.71 -10.00
CA ASP A 95 10.18 1.08 -8.98
C ASP A 95 9.46 0.76 -7.65
N LEU A 96 8.26 1.32 -7.43
CA LEU A 96 7.43 0.98 -6.27
C LEU A 96 6.63 -0.30 -6.51
N MET A 97 6.43 -0.72 -7.77
CA MET A 97 5.66 -1.90 -8.11
C MET A 97 6.41 -3.21 -7.82
N ALA A 98 5.65 -4.24 -7.47
CA ALA A 98 6.16 -5.58 -7.21
C ALA A 98 6.87 -6.20 -8.44
N PRO A 99 7.96 -6.96 -8.26
CA PRO A 99 8.82 -7.42 -9.35
C PRO A 99 8.12 -8.35 -10.34
N GLU A 100 7.12 -9.13 -9.91
CA GLU A 100 6.35 -10.01 -10.78
C GLU A 100 5.56 -9.24 -11.86
N LEU A 101 5.28 -7.95 -11.65
CA LEU A 101 4.62 -7.12 -12.65
C LEU A 101 5.50 -6.86 -13.88
N LYS A 102 6.83 -6.98 -13.77
CA LYS A 102 7.75 -6.90 -14.93
C LYS A 102 7.56 -8.06 -15.91
N GLN A 103 7.01 -9.17 -15.44
CA GLN A 103 6.82 -10.39 -16.23
C GLN A 103 5.48 -10.41 -16.97
N VAL A 104 4.61 -9.43 -16.72
CA VAL A 104 3.31 -9.31 -17.40
C VAL A 104 3.53 -8.76 -18.80
N ASN A 105 3.55 -9.64 -19.80
CA ASN A 105 3.77 -9.31 -21.21
C ASN A 105 2.51 -9.49 -22.09
N THR A 106 1.44 -10.05 -21.54
CA THR A 106 0.17 -10.29 -22.24
C THR A 106 -1.01 -9.79 -21.43
N LEU A 107 -2.12 -9.50 -22.10
CA LEU A 107 -3.38 -9.13 -21.46
C LEU A 107 -4.54 -10.00 -22.00
N PRO A 108 -5.48 -10.44 -21.15
CA PRO A 108 -5.47 -10.29 -19.70
C PRO A 108 -4.42 -11.20 -19.02
N SER A 109 -3.97 -10.83 -17.83
CA SER A 109 -3.12 -11.68 -16.98
C SER A 109 -3.51 -11.57 -15.52
N THR A 110 -3.07 -12.52 -14.70
CA THR A 110 -3.33 -12.53 -13.25
C THR A 110 -2.03 -12.47 -12.47
N VAL A 111 -2.06 -11.73 -11.37
CA VAL A 111 -0.96 -11.63 -10.40
C VAL A 111 -1.49 -11.79 -8.99
N ASN A 112 -0.64 -12.11 -8.04
CA ASN A 112 -1.05 -12.23 -6.64
C ASN A 112 -1.58 -10.88 -6.10
N SER A 113 -2.65 -10.87 -5.30
CA SER A 113 -3.18 -9.60 -4.74
C SER A 113 -2.22 -8.89 -3.77
N ASN A 114 -1.17 -9.59 -3.30
CA ASN A 114 -0.14 -9.02 -2.43
C ASN A 114 0.72 -7.93 -3.08
N VAL A 115 0.65 -7.74 -4.40
CA VAL A 115 1.35 -6.63 -5.11
C VAL A 115 1.04 -5.26 -4.50
N GLY A 116 -0.19 -5.05 -4.02
CA GLY A 116 -0.59 -3.79 -3.40
C GLY A 116 0.14 -3.54 -2.08
N TYR A 117 0.29 -4.57 -1.24
CA TYR A 117 1.05 -4.45 0.02
C TYR A 117 2.54 -4.19 -0.22
N TYR A 118 3.10 -4.82 -1.26
CA TYR A 118 4.48 -4.57 -1.69
C TYR A 118 4.67 -3.10 -2.08
N ALA A 119 3.77 -2.56 -2.91
CA ALA A 119 3.82 -1.17 -3.34
C ALA A 119 3.70 -0.17 -2.18
N ILE A 120 2.85 -0.47 -1.19
CA ILE A 120 2.75 0.34 0.04
C ILE A 120 4.11 0.39 0.76
N CYS A 121 4.78 -0.76 0.94
CA CYS A 121 6.04 -0.82 1.67
C CYS A 121 7.16 -0.05 0.96
N ASN A 122 7.28 -0.18 -0.37
CA ASN A 122 8.28 0.58 -1.13
C ASN A 122 8.00 2.09 -1.11
N LEU A 123 6.73 2.51 -1.18
CA LEU A 123 6.38 3.91 -1.02
C LEU A 123 6.81 4.43 0.35
N VAL A 124 6.55 3.69 1.42
CA VAL A 124 6.94 4.08 2.78
C VAL A 124 8.46 4.19 2.92
N LEU A 125 9.22 3.23 2.36
CA LEU A 125 10.69 3.29 2.36
C LEU A 125 11.21 4.53 1.65
N SER A 126 10.61 4.88 0.50
CA SER A 126 10.99 6.09 -0.24
C SER A 126 10.73 7.37 0.56
N LEU A 127 9.66 7.40 1.34
CA LEU A 127 9.26 8.55 2.18
C LEU A 127 10.01 8.62 3.51
N LEU A 128 10.72 7.56 3.91
CA LEU A 128 11.56 7.56 5.12
C LEU A 128 12.96 8.15 4.87
N ASN A 129 13.33 8.42 3.61
CA ASN A 129 14.64 8.92 3.22
C ASN A 129 15.82 8.10 3.79
N ILE A 130 15.68 6.77 3.78
CA ILE A 130 16.66 5.80 4.29
C ILE A 130 17.39 5.06 3.17
N ASP A 131 17.54 5.70 2.00
CA ASP A 131 18.22 5.13 0.82
C ASP A 131 17.65 3.78 0.35
N ASN A 132 16.36 3.53 0.64
CA ASN A 132 15.70 2.23 0.45
C ASN A 132 16.38 1.05 1.18
N ASP A 133 17.24 1.33 2.16
CA ASP A 133 17.88 0.30 2.99
C ASP A 133 17.00 -0.01 4.21
N ILE A 134 16.19 -1.06 4.08
CA ILE A 134 15.33 -1.57 5.15
C ILE A 134 16.12 -1.86 6.44
N ASN A 135 17.41 -2.20 6.38
CA ASN A 135 18.20 -2.53 7.57
C ASN A 135 18.31 -1.35 8.54
N ARG A 136 18.15 -0.11 8.07
CA ARG A 136 18.08 1.08 8.92
C ARG A 136 16.86 1.11 9.84
N LEU A 137 15.84 0.30 9.56
CA LEU A 137 14.68 0.12 10.43
C LEU A 137 14.88 -0.99 11.46
N ARG A 138 15.99 -1.73 11.46
CA ARG A 138 16.22 -2.81 12.42
C ARG A 138 16.52 -2.23 13.81
N PRO A 139 15.99 -2.81 14.91
CA PRO A 139 15.07 -3.95 15.02
C PRO A 139 13.62 -3.54 15.31
N THR A 140 13.01 -2.69 14.48
CA THR A 140 11.64 -2.22 14.72
C THR A 140 10.57 -3.21 14.25
N LYS A 141 9.32 -3.06 14.73
CA LYS A 141 8.17 -3.83 14.23
C LYS A 141 7.92 -3.59 12.73
N LEU A 142 8.16 -2.37 12.26
CA LEU A 142 8.02 -2.02 10.85
C LEU A 142 9.03 -2.76 9.98
N TYR A 143 10.28 -2.90 10.45
CA TYR A 143 11.29 -3.74 9.78
C TYR A 143 10.77 -5.17 9.55
N PHE A 144 10.30 -5.84 10.61
CA PHE A 144 9.85 -7.23 10.49
C PHE A 144 8.59 -7.38 9.62
N LEU A 145 7.72 -6.37 9.58
CA LEU A 145 6.59 -6.36 8.66
C LEU A 145 7.07 -6.25 7.20
N MET A 146 7.93 -5.26 6.93
CA MET A 146 8.44 -4.99 5.59
C MET A 146 9.29 -6.15 5.06
N GLU A 147 10.13 -6.77 5.90
CA GLU A 147 10.93 -7.95 5.55
C GLU A 147 10.05 -9.11 5.05
N ARG A 148 8.87 -9.31 5.64
CA ARG A 148 7.92 -10.33 5.20
C ARG A 148 7.19 -9.96 3.91
N ILE A 149 6.90 -8.67 3.70
CA ILE A 149 6.14 -8.20 2.54
C ILE A 149 7.03 -8.03 1.30
N LEU A 150 8.27 -7.59 1.47
CA LEU A 150 9.20 -7.29 0.39
C LEU A 150 9.92 -8.52 -0.16
N LYS A 151 9.46 -9.73 0.14
CA LYS A 151 9.95 -10.96 -0.47
C LYS A 151 9.68 -11.00 -1.97
N ASP A 152 10.62 -11.52 -2.73
CA ASP A 152 10.49 -11.66 -4.19
C ASP A 152 9.33 -12.60 -4.56
N ASP A 153 9.23 -13.77 -3.92
CA ASP A 153 8.11 -14.69 -4.14
C ASP A 153 6.81 -14.13 -3.49
N PRO A 154 5.77 -13.81 -4.29
CA PRO A 154 4.51 -13.30 -3.77
C PRO A 154 3.78 -14.26 -2.82
N ASN A 155 4.04 -15.57 -2.92
CA ASN A 155 3.40 -16.59 -2.07
C ASN A 155 3.99 -16.65 -0.67
N GLU A 156 5.20 -16.11 -0.47
CA GLU A 156 5.83 -16.00 0.85
C GLU A 156 5.46 -14.71 1.59
N ARG A 157 4.81 -13.75 0.91
CA ARG A 157 4.47 -12.45 1.48
C ARG A 157 3.39 -12.55 2.55
N ARG A 158 3.61 -11.95 3.72
CA ARG A 158 2.65 -11.95 4.84
C ARG A 158 2.56 -10.57 5.47
N PHE A 159 1.36 -9.97 5.47
CA PHE A 159 1.11 -8.70 6.14
C PHE A 159 0.82 -8.92 7.62
N ILE A 160 1.88 -8.87 8.45
CA ILE A 160 1.77 -9.12 9.90
C ILE A 160 2.59 -8.06 10.64
N TYR A 161 1.90 -7.27 11.46
CA TYR A 161 2.50 -6.29 12.38
C TYR A 161 2.39 -6.80 13.82
N ILE A 162 3.48 -7.35 14.37
CA ILE A 162 3.56 -7.91 15.73
C ILE A 162 4.80 -7.41 16.45
#